data_AF-A0A7C7N6U9-F1
#
_entry.id   AF-A0A7C7N6U9-F1
#
_cell.length_a   1.000
_cell.length_b   1.000
_cell.length_c   1.000
_cell.angle_alpha   90.00
_cell.angle_beta   90.00
_cell.angle_gamma   90.00
#
_symmetry.space_group_name_H-M   'P 1'
#
loop_
_entity.id
_entity.type
_entity.pdbx_description
1 polymer ?
#
loop_
_entity_poly.entity_id
_entity_poly.type
_entity_poly.pdbx_seq_one_letter_code
_entity_poly.pdbx_strand_id
1 'polypeptide(L)'
;MPTTVANVLIQSGTVTGIRRGIKAYAKCTVIDAKGKLVCPGFIDLHAHLREPGFEYKETIQTGSAAAVAGGFTTIITTHFSKVDTSTTF
;
A
#
# COMPACT_ATOMS: atom_id res chain seq x y z
N MET A 1 -21.70 -4.69 2.43
CA MET A 1 -21.36 -3.99 3.69
C MET A 1 -21.86 -2.57 3.61
N PRO A 2 -22.65 -2.06 4.57
CA PRO A 2 -23.11 -0.68 4.52
C PRO A 2 -21.94 0.27 4.77
N THR A 3 -21.79 1.29 3.91
CA THR A 3 -20.85 2.38 4.13
C THR A 3 -21.38 3.30 5.23
N THR A 4 -20.51 3.75 6.12
CA THR A 4 -20.87 4.67 7.22
C THR A 4 -19.97 5.89 7.20
N VAL A 5 -20.55 7.08 7.37
CA VAL A 5 -19.79 8.32 7.53
C VAL A 5 -19.21 8.36 8.94
N ALA A 6 -17.89 8.28 9.06
CA ALA A 6 -17.15 8.32 10.32
C ALA A 6 -15.76 8.93 10.13
N ASN A 7 -15.12 9.32 11.24
CA ASN A 7 -13.73 9.74 11.27
C ASN A 7 -12.84 8.54 11.67
N VAL A 8 -11.67 8.42 11.05
CA VAL A 8 -10.67 7.37 11.31
C VAL A 8 -9.47 8.00 12.00
N LEU A 9 -9.08 7.45 13.16
CA LEU A 9 -7.92 7.91 13.92
C LEU A 9 -6.75 6.96 13.70
N ILE A 10 -5.62 7.55 13.37
CA ILE A 10 -4.38 6.84 13.13
C ILE A 10 -3.32 7.40 14.09
N GLN A 11 -2.69 6.51 14.85
CA GLN A 11 -1.59 6.84 15.75
C GLN A 11 -0.48 5.81 15.57
N SER A 12 0.73 6.28 15.30
CA SER A 12 1.92 5.43 15.11
C SER A 12 1.70 4.29 14.11
N GLY A 13 1.07 4.59 12.96
CA GLY A 13 0.79 3.60 11.90
C GLY A 13 -0.39 2.65 12.18
N THR A 14 -1.05 2.76 13.34
CA THR A 14 -2.17 1.90 13.73
C THR A 14 -3.48 2.67 13.74
N VAL A 15 -4.58 2.04 13.29
CA VAL A 15 -5.93 2.60 13.44
C VAL A 15 -6.39 2.41 14.89
N THR A 16 -6.47 3.52 15.65
CA THR A 16 -6.86 3.49 17.08
C THR A 16 -8.34 3.71 17.31
N GLY A 17 -9.09 4.16 16.32
CA GLY A 17 -10.53 4.33 16.46
C GLY A 17 -11.25 4.72 15.19
N ILE A 18 -12.52 4.31 15.09
CA ILE A 18 -13.45 4.69 14.03
C ILE A 18 -14.76 5.12 14.70
N ARG A 19 -15.07 6.43 14.68
CA ARG A 19 -16.30 6.98 15.30
C ARG A 19 -16.79 8.23 14.57
N ARG A 20 -18.07 8.56 14.72
CA ARG A 20 -18.65 9.80 14.22
C ARG A 20 -18.30 10.96 15.14
N GLY A 21 -18.06 12.15 14.58
CA GLY A 21 -17.95 13.39 15.36
C GLY A 21 -16.69 13.55 16.21
N ILE A 22 -15.60 12.83 15.90
CA ILE A 22 -14.32 13.05 16.59
C ILE A 22 -13.78 14.42 16.22
N LYS A 23 -13.56 15.27 17.24
CA LYS A 23 -12.83 16.54 17.09
C LYS A 23 -11.34 16.25 16.98
N ALA A 24 -10.66 16.90 16.04
CA ALA A 24 -9.21 16.80 15.91
C ALA A 24 -8.53 17.26 17.22
N TYR A 25 -7.60 16.46 17.75
CA TYR A 25 -6.76 16.88 18.86
C TYR A 25 -5.74 17.91 18.37
N ALA A 26 -5.24 18.77 19.25
CA ALA A 26 -4.37 19.90 18.90
C ALA A 26 -3.05 19.52 18.18
N LYS A 27 -2.66 18.25 18.16
CA LYS A 27 -1.46 17.74 17.47
C LYS A 27 -1.77 16.74 16.36
N CYS A 28 -3.00 16.69 15.85
CA CYS A 28 -3.37 15.79 14.76
C CYS A 28 -3.25 16.47 13.40
N THR A 29 -2.61 15.79 12.45
CA THR A 29 -2.78 16.11 11.03
C THR A 29 -4.18 15.68 10.59
N VAL A 30 -4.96 16.61 10.04
CA VAL A 30 -6.32 16.35 9.57
C VAL A 30 -6.30 16.21 8.04
N ILE A 31 -6.86 15.10 7.54
CA ILE A 31 -7.06 14.87 6.11
C ILE A 31 -8.56 14.90 5.85
N ASP A 32 -9.02 15.84 5.01
CA ASP A 32 -10.43 15.92 4.64
C ASP A 32 -10.77 14.91 3.53
N ALA A 33 -11.52 13.88 3.91
CA ALA A 33 -12.03 12.83 3.03
C ALA A 33 -13.53 13.00 2.72
N LYS A 34 -14.13 14.17 2.94
CA LYS A 34 -15.55 14.41 2.65
C LYS A 34 -15.88 14.08 1.19
N GLY A 35 -16.94 13.28 1.00
CA GLY A 35 -17.39 12.83 -0.32
C GLY A 35 -16.50 11.77 -0.98
N LYS A 36 -15.45 11.29 -0.30
CA LYS A 36 -14.58 10.21 -0.76
C LYS A 36 -14.87 8.92 0.01
N LEU A 37 -14.52 7.79 -0.59
CA LEU A 37 -14.53 6.50 0.08
C LEU A 37 -13.18 6.27 0.75
N VAL A 38 -13.19 5.96 2.04
CA VAL A 38 -12.01 5.48 2.77
C VAL A 38 -12.16 3.98 2.90
N CYS A 39 -11.28 3.23 2.23
CA CYS A 39 -11.22 1.78 2.31
C CYS A 39 -9.90 1.31 2.92
N PRO A 40 -9.84 0.08 3.44
CA PRO A 40 -8.56 -0.58 3.71
C PRO A 40 -7.71 -0.59 2.43
N GLY A 41 -6.40 -0.49 2.59
CA GLY A 41 -5.48 -0.65 1.48
C GLY A 41 -5.62 -2.04 0.86
N PHE A 42 -5.58 -2.10 -0.47
CA PHE A 42 -5.73 -3.37 -1.17
C PHE A 42 -4.48 -4.22 -1.07
N ILE A 43 -4.68 -5.54 -1.17
CA ILE A 43 -3.63 -6.54 -1.18
C ILE A 43 -3.62 -7.20 -2.56
N ASP A 44 -2.54 -6.99 -3.31
CA ASP A 44 -2.30 -7.73 -4.54
C ASP A 44 -1.54 -9.01 -4.21
N LEU A 45 -2.15 -10.16 -4.48
CA LEU A 45 -1.55 -11.46 -4.21
C LEU A 45 -0.57 -11.91 -5.30
N HIS A 46 -0.56 -11.26 -6.47
CA HIS A 46 0.25 -11.69 -7.59
C HIS A 46 0.71 -10.50 -8.43
N ALA A 47 1.85 -9.94 -8.04
CA ALA A 47 2.56 -8.94 -8.81
C ALA A 47 3.84 -9.52 -9.44
N HIS A 48 4.32 -8.87 -10.50
CA HIS A 48 5.59 -9.20 -11.13
C HIS A 48 6.51 -7.99 -11.16
N LEU A 49 7.36 -7.85 -10.13
CA LEU A 49 8.28 -6.70 -10.00
C LEU A 49 9.57 -6.82 -10.81
N ARG A 50 9.81 -7.98 -11.45
CA ARG A 50 10.90 -8.24 -12.41
C ARG A 50 12.33 -8.02 -11.90
N GLU A 51 12.49 -7.69 -10.64
CA GLU A 51 13.75 -7.59 -9.92
C GLU A 51 13.83 -8.73 -8.88
N PRO A 52 14.95 -9.47 -8.81
CA PRO A 52 16.20 -9.31 -9.58
C PRO A 52 16.20 -9.99 -10.97
N GLY A 53 16.91 -9.38 -11.92
CA GLY A 53 17.33 -9.95 -13.22
C GLY A 53 16.70 -9.35 -14.48
N PHE A 54 15.53 -8.72 -14.37
CA PHE A 54 14.81 -8.10 -15.49
C PHE A 54 14.42 -6.65 -15.16
N GLU A 55 15.31 -5.92 -14.49
CA GLU A 55 15.14 -4.55 -13.99
C GLU A 55 14.79 -3.55 -15.10
N TYR A 56 15.22 -3.81 -16.34
CA TYR A 56 14.87 -3.00 -17.51
C TYR A 56 13.36 -3.01 -17.83
N LYS A 57 12.61 -3.98 -17.33
CA LYS A 57 11.15 -4.06 -17.49
C LYS A 57 10.43 -3.38 -16.35
N GLU A 58 10.85 -3.68 -15.11
CA GLU A 58 10.25 -3.15 -13.90
C GLU A 58 11.22 -3.34 -12.73
N THR A 59 11.13 -2.49 -11.72
CA THR A 59 11.90 -2.57 -10.47
C THR A 59 10.99 -2.63 -9.25
N ILE A 60 11.50 -3.06 -8.10
CA ILE A 60 10.76 -3.01 -6.83
C ILE A 60 10.29 -1.59 -6.54
N GLN A 61 11.14 -0.59 -6.81
CA GLN A 61 10.82 0.82 -6.56
C GLN A 61 9.67 1.31 -7.45
N THR A 62 9.77 1.12 -8.76
CA THR A 62 8.79 1.61 -9.73
C THR A 62 7.46 0.86 -9.63
N GLY A 63 7.50 -0.47 -9.47
CA GLY A 63 6.30 -1.28 -9.29
C GLY A 63 5.59 -1.02 -7.96
N SER A 64 6.32 -0.76 -6.86
CA SER A 64 5.71 -0.36 -5.58
C SER A 64 5.05 1.02 -5.67
N ALA A 65 5.66 1.97 -6.38
CA ALA A 65 5.05 3.29 -6.60
C ALA A 65 3.75 3.18 -7.41
N ALA A 66 3.73 2.32 -8.43
CA ALA A 66 2.53 2.04 -9.22
C ALA A 66 1.43 1.39 -8.36
N ALA A 67 1.78 0.46 -7.47
CA ALA A 67 0.85 -0.18 -6.54
C ALA A 67 0.17 0.84 -5.61
N VAL A 68 0.94 1.75 -5.02
CA VAL A 68 0.41 2.83 -4.15
C VAL A 68 -0.53 3.74 -4.93
N ALA A 69 -0.20 4.10 -6.18
CA ALA A 69 -1.08 4.90 -7.03
C ALA A 69 -2.41 4.19 -7.34
N GLY A 70 -2.41 2.86 -7.43
CA GLY A 70 -3.60 2.01 -7.59
C GLY A 70 -4.40 1.76 -6.31
N GLY A 71 -3.91 2.21 -5.14
CA GLY A 71 -4.56 1.97 -3.84
C GLY A 71 -4.17 0.65 -3.17
N PHE A 72 -3.13 -0.03 -3.67
CA PHE A 72 -2.56 -1.21 -3.02
C PHE A 72 -1.52 -0.77 -1.97
N THR A 73 -1.67 -1.30 -0.76
CA THR A 73 -0.71 -1.07 0.33
C THR A 73 0.21 -2.27 0.54
N THR A 74 -0.17 -3.43 0.02
CA THR A 74 0.61 -4.67 0.10
C THR A 74 0.57 -5.36 -1.25
N ILE A 75 1.74 -5.75 -1.76
CA ILE A 75 1.86 -6.55 -2.99
C ILE A 75 2.74 -7.77 -2.70
N ILE A 76 2.31 -8.93 -3.18
CA ILE A 76 3.07 -10.17 -3.12
C ILE A 76 3.69 -10.40 -4.49
N THR A 77 5.00 -10.17 -4.59
CA THR A 77 5.72 -10.44 -5.82
C THR A 77 6.08 -11.92 -5.91
N THR A 78 5.88 -12.49 -7.09
CA THR A 78 6.34 -13.85 -7.39
C THR A 78 7.85 -13.87 -7.65
N HIS A 79 8.47 -15.02 -7.40
CA HIS A 79 9.92 -15.20 -7.46
C HIS A 79 10.47 -14.92 -8.86
N PHE A 80 11.47 -14.05 -8.95
CA PHE A 80 12.33 -13.90 -10.12
C PHE A 80 13.78 -14.06 -9.69
N SER A 81 14.46 -14.99 -10.33
CA SER A 81 15.91 -15.12 -10.22
C SER A 81 16.43 -15.22 -11.64
N LYS A 82 17.22 -14.23 -12.09
CA LYS A 82 18.32 -14.58 -12.98
C LYS A 82 19.24 -15.47 -12.15
N VAL A 83 19.26 -16.76 -12.47
CA VAL A 83 20.34 -17.63 -12.00
C VAL A 83 21.61 -17.06 -12.61
N ASP A 84 22.52 -16.56 -11.78
CA ASP A 84 23.84 -16.18 -12.24
C ASP A 84 24.57 -17.45 -12.72
N THR A 85 24.57 -17.68 -14.03
CA THR A 85 25.24 -18.82 -14.65
C THR A 85 26.77 -18.67 -14.68
N SER A 86 27.34 -17.59 -14.12
CA SER A 86 28.80 -17.41 -14.04
C SER A 86 29.47 -18.20 -12.92
N THR A 87 28.70 -18.81 -12.01
CA THR A 87 29.23 -19.73 -10.98
C THR A 87 28.73 -21.16 -11.25
N THR A 88 29.22 -21.76 -12.34
CA THR A 88 29.16 -23.21 -12.54
C THR A 88 30.51 -23.76 -12.07
N PHE A 89 30.50 -24.54 -10.99
CA PHE A 89 31.64 -25.39 -10.62
C PHE A 89 31.70 -26.61 -11.54
#